data_AF-Q2FU98-F1
#
_entry.id   AF-Q2FU98-F1
#
_cell.length_a   1.000
_cell.length_b   1.000
_cell.length_c   1.000
_cell.angle_alpha   90.00
_cell.angle_beta   90.00
_cell.angle_gamma   90.00
#
_symmetry.space_group_name_H-M   'P 1'
#
loop_
_entity.id
_entity.type
_entity.pdbx_description
1 polymer ?
#
loop_
_entity_poly.entity_id
_entity_poly.type
_entity_poly.pdbx_seq_one_letter_code
_entity_poly.pdbx_strand_id
1 'polypeptide(L)' 'MRTIDIEPSTRLTIEGIQGYLVRKVTKFGNGAKVDCPKEYLDKTVYLVIK' A
#
# COMPACT_ATOMS: atom_id res chain seq x y z
N MET A 1 4.35 -14.38 -1.01
CA MET A 1 3.08 -13.66 -0.81
C MET A 1 2.06 -14.34 -1.70
N ARG A 2 0.90 -14.75 -1.18
CA ARG A 2 -0.20 -15.26 -2.02
C ARG A 2 -0.65 -14.12 -2.92
N THR A 3 -1.06 -14.41 -4.15
CA THR A 3 -1.67 -13.43 -5.06
C THR A 3 -2.90 -12.86 -4.34
N ILE A 4 -2.95 -11.54 -4.17
CA ILE A 4 -4.10 -10.85 -3.58
C ILE A 4 -4.86 -10.26 -4.76
N ASP A 5 -6.12 -10.64 -4.93
CA ASP A 5 -6.97 -10.08 -5.97
C ASP A 5 -7.27 -8.61 -5.64
N ILE A 6 -6.85 -7.71 -6.52
CA ILE A 6 -7.25 -6.29 -6.46
C ILE A 6 -8.49 -6.11 -7.33
N GLU A 7 -9.55 -5.61 -6.73
CA GLU A 7 -10.69 -5.07 -7.48
C GLU A 7 -10.32 -3.69 -8.02
N PRO A 8 -10.31 -3.48 -9.35
CA PRO A 8 -9.96 -2.19 -9.92
C PRO A 8 -11.02 -1.15 -9.56
N SER A 9 -10.61 -0.12 -8.81
CA SER A 9 -11.45 1.03 -8.47
C SER A 9 -10.66 2.32 -8.64
N THR A 10 -11.36 3.38 -9.05
CA THR A 10 -10.81 4.74 -9.15
C THR A 10 -11.08 5.58 -7.91
N ARG A 11 -11.95 5.10 -7.00
CA ARG A 11 -12.36 5.82 -5.79
C ARG A 11 -12.38 4.90 -4.57
N LEU A 12 -11.79 5.37 -3.48
CA LEU A 12 -11.77 4.72 -2.18
C LEU A 12 -12.17 5.76 -1.11
N THR A 13 -13.13 5.42 -0.25
CA THR A 13 -13.55 6.26 0.89
C THR A 13 -13.38 5.44 2.17
N ILE A 14 -12.65 5.98 3.15
CA ILE A 14 -12.40 5.32 4.43
C ILE A 14 -12.61 6.36 5.53
N GLU A 15 -13.32 5.99 6.59
CA GLU A 15 -13.60 6.82 7.75
C GLU A 15 -13.00 6.23 9.03
N GLY A 16 -12.73 7.08 10.03
CA GLY A 16 -12.21 6.64 11.33
C GLY A 16 -10.76 6.15 11.29
N ILE A 17 -9.88 6.84 10.56
CA ILE A 17 -8.45 6.54 10.44
C ILE A 17 -7.61 7.57 11.18
N GLN A 18 -6.46 7.16 11.72
CA GLN A 18 -5.46 8.08 12.26
C GLN A 18 -4.82 8.94 11.15
N GLY A 19 -4.64 8.37 9.96
CA GLY A 19 -4.10 9.08 8.80
C GLY A 19 -3.66 8.15 7.69
N TYR A 20 -2.97 8.70 6.68
CA TYR A 20 -2.42 7.91 5.58
C TYR A 20 -1.08 8.48 5.07
N LEU A 21 -0.31 7.63 4.40
CA LEU A 21 0.97 7.95 3.80
C LEU A 21 0.91 7.69 2.28
N VAL A 22 1.53 8.57 1.50
CA VAL A 22 1.73 8.36 0.06
C VAL A 22 3.20 8.08 -0.19
N ARG A 23 3.52 6.87 -0.64
CA ARG A 23 4.90 6.40 -0.81
C ARG A 23 5.03 5.53 -2.06
N LYS A 24 6.26 5.47 -2.58
CA LYS A 24 6.63 4.57 -3.66
C LYS A 24 7.03 3.21 -3.07
N VAL A 25 6.57 2.12 -3.66
CA VAL A 25 6.97 0.77 -3.25
C VAL A 25 8.42 0.56 -3.67
N THR A 26 9.29 0.37 -2.69
CA THR A 26 10.73 0.12 -2.91
C THR A 26 11.08 -1.32 -2.54
N LYS A 27 12.19 -1.81 -3.11
CA LYS A 27 12.78 -3.08 -2.66
C LYS A 27 13.28 -2.89 -1.22
N PHE A 28 12.90 -3.82 -0.34
CA PHE A 28 13.28 -3.96 1.08
C PHE A 28 14.38 -3.00 1.58
N GLY A 29 14.05 -2.08 2.50
CA GLY A 29 15.01 -1.21 3.23
C GLY A 29 15.35 -1.69 4.65
N ASN A 30 15.95 -0.83 5.49
CA ASN A 30 16.28 -1.16 6.90
C ASN A 30 15.24 -0.69 7.93
N GLY A 31 14.12 -0.08 7.50
CA GLY A 31 13.05 0.40 8.38
C GLY A 31 11.94 -0.61 8.64
N ALA A 32 10.93 -0.21 9.43
CA ALA A 32 9.68 -0.96 9.59
C ALA A 32 8.95 -1.08 8.24
N LYS A 33 8.56 -2.30 7.86
CA LYS A 33 8.02 -2.61 6.53
C LYS A 33 6.55 -2.98 6.60
N VAL A 34 5.77 -2.46 5.66
CA VAL A 34 4.47 -3.01 5.30
C VAL A 34 4.67 -3.87 4.05
N ASP A 35 4.29 -5.13 4.11
CA ASP A 35 4.44 -6.06 2.99
C ASP A 35 3.55 -5.64 1.80
N CYS A 36 4.14 -5.64 0.60
CA CYS A 36 3.46 -5.30 -0.65
C CYS A 36 3.84 -6.32 -1.73
N PRO A 37 2.88 -6.82 -2.55
CA PRO A 37 3.19 -7.75 -3.63
C PRO A 37 4.21 -7.17 -4.61
N LYS A 38 5.15 -8.01 -5.07
CA LYS A 38 6.27 -7.57 -5.94
C LYS A 38 5.80 -6.97 -7.27
N GLU A 39 4.60 -7.33 -7.74
CA GLU A 39 3.99 -6.75 -8.95
C GLU A 39 3.71 -5.25 -8.85
N TYR A 40 3.65 -4.69 -7.63
CA TYR A 40 3.48 -3.26 -7.38
C TYR A 40 4.79 -2.53 -7.09
N LEU A 41 5.95 -3.16 -7.29
CA LEU A 41 7.24 -2.47 -7.22
C LEU A 41 7.24 -1.22 -8.12
N ASP A 42 7.84 -0.14 -7.62
CA ASP A 42 7.88 1.17 -8.25
C ASP A 42 6.54 1.89 -8.44
N LYS A 43 5.41 1.32 -7.98
CA LYS A 43 4.12 2.00 -7.95
C LYS A 43 4.03 2.95 -6.75
N THR A 44 3.21 4.00 -6.89
CA THR A 44 2.82 4.85 -5.77
C THR A 44 1.61 4.22 -5.10
N VAL A 45 1.68 4.07 -3.77
CA VAL A 45 0.63 3.47 -2.96
C VAL A 45 0.21 4.40 -1.83
N TYR A 46 -1.04 4.25 -1.42
CA TYR A 46 -1.57 4.86 -0.21
C TYR A 46 -1.52 3.81 0.91
N LEU A 47 -0.84 4.11 2.01
CA LEU A 47 -0.88 3.30 3.23
C LEU A 47 -1.77 3.98 4.26
N VAL A 48 -2.81 3.31 4.70
CA VAL A 48 -3.78 3.85 5.66
C VAL A 48 -3.44 3.31 7.05
N ILE A 49 -3.37 4.21 8.03
CA ILE A 49 -3.15 3.90 9.43
C ILE A 49 -4.49 4.10 10.13
N LYS A 50 -5.07 3.02 10.65
CA LYS A 50 -6.31 3.04 11.41
C LYS A 50 -6.03 3.22 12.90
#